data_AF-A0A7C3R3C7-F1
#
_entry.id   AF-A0A7C3R3C7-F1
#
_cell.length_a   1.000
_cell.length_b   1.000
_cell.length_c   1.000
_cell.angle_alpha   90.00
_cell.angle_beta   90.00
_cell.angle_gamma   90.00
#
_symmetry.space_group_name_H-M   'P 1'
#
loop_
_entity.id
_entity.type
_entity.pdbx_description
1 polymer ?
#
loop_
_entity_poly.entity_id
_entity_poly.type
_entity_poly.pdbx_seq_one_letter_code
_entity_poly.pdbx_strand_id
1 'polypeptide(L)'
;MVSTLYVALVWHHHQPTYKDPRTGKYLLPWTRMHAVKDYFYMANILAYFPDVHYTANITPVLISQLNDYIYNYAGDVYLDVLRKPPEELTYEEKKLLLEYSFILNPEYFIKPFPGYYSLYSKVNALGIERAIEELSKQEILDIQVWGNLAWFDPHFKKDDPVIKRLLREEHFSENHKRLVIRKQLEVISSVLLRYGELLDLVRQRLLPLLSIIQYFR
;
A
#
# COMPACT_ATOMS: atom_id res chain seq x y z
N MET A 1 -39.99 3.63 -22.77
CA MET A 1 -39.14 2.43 -22.67
C MET A 1 -37.86 2.83 -21.98
N VAL A 2 -37.45 2.13 -20.92
CA VAL A 2 -36.12 2.29 -20.32
C VAL A 2 -35.19 1.36 -21.10
N SER A 3 -34.16 1.90 -21.75
CA SER A 3 -33.14 1.10 -22.43
C SER A 3 -32.09 0.64 -21.44
N THR A 4 -31.63 -0.60 -21.58
CA THR A 4 -30.56 -1.16 -20.75
C THR A 4 -29.20 -0.65 -21.24
N LEU A 5 -28.41 -0.05 -20.35
CA LEU A 5 -27.01 0.31 -20.59
C LEU A 5 -26.11 -0.84 -20.14
N TYR A 6 -25.30 -1.37 -21.04
CA TYR A 6 -24.26 -2.34 -20.71
C TYR A 6 -22.96 -1.61 -20.37
N VAL A 7 -22.40 -1.92 -19.20
CA VAL A 7 -21.14 -1.32 -18.72
C VAL A 7 -20.10 -2.42 -18.55
N ALA A 8 -18.91 -2.20 -19.10
CA ALA A 8 -17.75 -3.05 -18.89
C ALA A 8 -16.75 -2.36 -17.95
N LEU A 9 -16.48 -2.95 -16.79
CA LEU A 9 -15.46 -2.46 -15.86
C LEU A 9 -14.17 -3.23 -16.09
N VAL A 10 -13.11 -2.52 -16.49
CA VAL A 10 -11.78 -3.11 -16.72
C VAL A 10 -10.76 -2.39 -15.86
N TRP A 11 -10.11 -3.13 -14.96
CA TRP A 11 -9.01 -2.63 -14.15
C TRP A 11 -7.68 -3.15 -14.68
N HIS A 12 -6.78 -2.22 -14.98
CA HIS A 12 -5.43 -2.52 -15.42
C HIS A 12 -4.44 -2.13 -14.32
N HIS A 13 -3.94 -3.13 -13.61
CA HIS A 13 -2.93 -2.97 -12.56
C HIS A 13 -1.54 -3.09 -13.18
N HIS A 14 -0.86 -1.94 -13.25
CA HIS A 14 0.49 -1.84 -13.79
C HIS A 14 1.34 -0.93 -12.89
N GLN A 15 2.60 -1.33 -12.70
CA GLN A 15 3.67 -0.44 -12.28
C GLN A 15 4.85 -0.65 -13.24
N PRO A 16 5.48 0.42 -13.76
CA PRO A 16 6.77 0.30 -14.43
C PRO A 16 7.78 -0.43 -13.55
N THR A 17 8.82 -1.01 -14.17
CA THR A 17 9.94 -1.51 -13.37
C THR A 17 10.72 -0.34 -12.80
N TYR A 18 10.76 -0.25 -11.47
CA TYR A 18 11.63 0.70 -10.76
C TYR A 18 12.96 0.08 -10.32
N LYS A 19 13.22 -1.18 -10.72
CA LYS A 19 14.41 -1.92 -10.34
C LYS A 19 15.62 -1.41 -11.11
N ASP A 20 16.64 -0.95 -10.39
CA ASP A 20 17.94 -0.71 -10.98
C ASP A 20 18.60 -2.06 -11.31
N PRO A 21 18.91 -2.34 -12.59
CA PRO A 21 19.49 -3.62 -13.00
C PRO A 21 20.91 -3.84 -12.46
N ARG A 22 21.61 -2.78 -12.03
CA ARG A 22 22.98 -2.88 -11.49
C ARG A 22 22.98 -3.29 -10.02
N THR A 23 22.10 -2.69 -9.23
CA THR A 23 22.04 -2.92 -7.78
C THR A 23 20.97 -3.92 -7.36
N GLY A 24 20.00 -4.20 -8.23
CA GLY A 24 18.83 -5.02 -7.93
C GLY A 24 17.81 -4.33 -7.00
N LYS A 25 18.04 -3.07 -6.62
CA LYS A 25 17.18 -2.31 -5.70
C LYS A 25 16.10 -1.53 -6.44
N TYR A 26 14.94 -1.35 -5.80
CA TYR A 26 13.90 -0.47 -6.33
C TYR A 26 14.19 1.00 -6.00
N LEU A 27 14.22 1.84 -7.02
CA LEU A 27 14.47 3.28 -6.90
C LEU A 27 13.26 4.03 -6.34
N LEU A 28 12.06 3.47 -6.47
CA LEU A 28 10.82 4.08 -6.00
C LEU A 28 9.97 3.04 -5.26
N PRO A 29 9.21 3.43 -4.22
CA PRO A 29 8.49 2.50 -3.36
C PRO A 29 7.13 2.07 -3.95
N TRP A 30 6.77 2.53 -5.13
CA TRP A 30 5.38 2.53 -5.62
C TRP A 30 4.74 1.15 -5.72
N THR A 31 5.48 0.11 -6.10
CA THR A 31 4.97 -1.27 -6.06
C THR A 31 4.52 -1.64 -4.65
N ARG A 32 5.34 -1.38 -3.63
CA ARG A 32 5.01 -1.65 -2.23
C ARG A 32 3.87 -0.77 -1.73
N MET A 33 3.95 0.54 -1.96
CA MET A 33 2.96 1.49 -1.43
C MET A 33 1.56 1.28 -2.03
N HIS A 34 1.46 1.06 -3.35
CA HIS A 34 0.18 0.78 -4.00
C HIS A 34 -0.35 -0.62 -3.73
N ALA A 35 0.50 -1.60 -3.45
CA ALA A 35 0.03 -2.91 -2.97
C ALA A 35 -0.66 -2.80 -1.61
N VAL A 36 -0.12 -1.99 -0.71
CA VAL A 36 -0.65 -1.74 0.64
C VAL A 36 -1.96 -0.94 0.61
N LYS A 37 -2.11 -0.04 -0.37
CA LYS A 37 -3.24 0.88 -0.45
C LYS A 37 -4.36 0.44 -1.40
N ASP A 38 -4.00 -0.04 -2.59
CA ASP A 38 -4.92 -0.10 -3.72
C ASP A 38 -5.18 -1.54 -4.17
N TYR A 39 -4.14 -2.33 -4.46
CA TYR A 39 -4.34 -3.63 -5.13
C TYR A 39 -5.13 -4.63 -4.27
N PHE A 40 -4.82 -4.72 -2.97
CA PHE A 40 -5.62 -5.57 -2.09
C PHE A 40 -7.04 -5.03 -1.92
N TYR A 41 -7.19 -3.73 -1.67
CA TYR A 41 -8.50 -3.09 -1.47
C TYR A 41 -9.42 -3.27 -2.67
N MET A 42 -8.90 -3.06 -3.88
CA MET A 42 -9.66 -3.22 -5.13
C MET A 42 -10.12 -4.66 -5.30
N ALA A 43 -9.30 -5.66 -5.01
CA ALA A 43 -9.77 -7.04 -4.98
C ALA A 43 -10.85 -7.26 -3.90
N ASN A 44 -10.60 -6.77 -2.69
CA ASN A 44 -11.45 -7.03 -1.54
C ASN A 44 -12.84 -6.39 -1.64
N ILE A 45 -12.95 -5.18 -2.22
CA ILE A 45 -14.23 -4.47 -2.34
C ILE A 45 -15.23 -5.25 -3.21
N LEU A 46 -14.75 -6.03 -4.19
CA LEU A 46 -15.58 -6.80 -5.10
C LEU A 46 -16.37 -7.91 -4.40
N ALA A 47 -15.87 -8.43 -3.28
CA ALA A 47 -16.58 -9.41 -2.48
C ALA A 47 -17.88 -8.86 -1.87
N TYR A 48 -17.98 -7.53 -1.71
CA TYR A 48 -19.20 -6.86 -1.23
C TYR A 48 -20.22 -6.60 -2.35
N PHE A 49 -19.84 -6.76 -3.62
CA PHE A 49 -20.69 -6.49 -4.79
C PHE A 49 -20.69 -7.70 -5.75
N PRO A 50 -21.28 -8.84 -5.34
CA PRO A 50 -21.18 -10.10 -6.07
C PRO A 50 -21.84 -10.11 -7.46
N ASP A 51 -22.69 -9.12 -7.76
CA ASP A 51 -23.39 -8.97 -9.04
C ASP A 51 -22.66 -8.03 -10.00
N VAL A 52 -21.59 -7.35 -9.56
CA VAL A 52 -20.78 -6.48 -10.41
C VAL A 52 -19.82 -7.32 -11.24
N HIS A 53 -19.93 -7.22 -12.56
CA HIS A 53 -19.01 -7.86 -13.49
C HIS A 53 -17.81 -6.95 -13.75
N TYR A 54 -16.60 -7.51 -13.65
CA TYR A 54 -15.36 -6.79 -13.87
C TYR A 54 -14.29 -7.71 -14.48
N THR A 55 -13.31 -7.09 -15.13
CA THR A 55 -12.09 -7.74 -15.60
C THR A 55 -10.89 -7.08 -14.94
N ALA A 56 -10.08 -7.84 -14.23
CA ALA A 56 -8.81 -7.36 -13.70
C ALA A 56 -7.65 -7.92 -14.52
N ASN A 57 -6.82 -7.04 -15.07
CA ASN A 57 -5.53 -7.37 -15.66
C ASN A 57 -4.42 -6.96 -14.70
N ILE A 58 -3.60 -7.91 -14.28
CA ILE A 58 -2.38 -7.65 -13.50
C ILE A 58 -1.20 -7.98 -14.40
N THR A 59 -0.35 -6.98 -14.67
CA THR A 59 0.72 -7.18 -15.65
C THR A 59 1.82 -8.10 -15.11
N PRO A 60 2.51 -8.88 -15.98
CA PRO A 60 3.62 -9.74 -15.55
C PRO A 60 4.73 -8.97 -14.83
N VAL A 61 4.99 -7.72 -15.25
CA VAL A 61 5.97 -6.85 -14.58
C VAL A 61 5.56 -6.49 -13.16
N LEU A 62 4.27 -6.23 -12.90
CA LEU A 62 3.79 -5.98 -11.55
C LEU A 62 3.88 -7.26 -10.69
N ILE A 63 3.44 -8.40 -11.22
CA ILE A 63 3.53 -9.71 -10.53
C ILE A 63 4.97 -10.01 -10.12
N SER A 64 5.93 -9.82 -11.05
CA SER A 64 7.35 -10.03 -10.79
C SER A 64 7.85 -9.15 -9.65
N GLN A 65 7.49 -7.85 -9.66
CA GLN A 65 7.92 -6.93 -8.59
C GLN A 65 7.30 -7.28 -7.23
N LEU A 66 6.02 -7.67 -7.18
CA LEU A 66 5.39 -8.13 -5.93
C LEU A 66 6.11 -9.37 -5.38
N ASN A 67 6.39 -10.35 -6.25
CA ASN A 67 7.13 -11.56 -5.89
C ASN A 67 8.56 -11.26 -5.41
N ASP A 68 9.21 -10.24 -5.96
CA ASP A 68 10.54 -9.81 -5.50
C ASP A 68 10.51 -9.35 -4.04
N TYR A 69 9.49 -8.58 -3.61
CA TYR A 69 9.33 -8.20 -2.20
C TYR A 69 9.04 -9.41 -1.29
N ILE A 70 8.27 -10.39 -1.78
CA ILE A 70 7.81 -11.53 -0.97
C ILE A 70 8.89 -12.61 -0.84
N TYR A 71 9.49 -13.02 -1.96
CA TYR A 71 10.35 -14.21 -2.03
C TYR A 71 11.84 -13.88 -2.12
N ASN A 72 12.18 -12.71 -2.65
CA ASN A 72 13.58 -12.29 -2.87
C ASN A 72 14.02 -11.20 -1.89
N TYR A 73 13.19 -10.89 -0.89
CA TYR A 73 13.45 -9.87 0.14
C TYR A 73 13.86 -8.52 -0.44
N ALA A 74 13.33 -8.17 -1.62
CA ALA A 74 13.66 -6.92 -2.27
C ALA A 74 13.30 -5.72 -1.38
N GLY A 75 14.09 -4.67 -1.53
CA GLY A 75 13.87 -3.39 -0.87
C GLY A 75 13.72 -2.26 -1.89
N ASP A 76 13.21 -1.14 -1.40
CA ASP A 76 13.24 0.14 -2.09
C ASP A 76 13.99 1.17 -1.24
N VAL A 77 14.45 2.25 -1.87
CA VAL A 77 15.20 3.32 -1.19
C VAL A 77 14.46 3.87 0.03
N TYR A 78 13.13 3.97 -0.01
CA TYR A 78 12.33 4.49 1.09
C TYR A 78 12.17 3.46 2.22
N LEU A 79 12.08 2.16 1.91
CA LEU A 79 12.09 1.07 2.88
C LEU A 79 13.45 0.94 3.58
N ASP A 80 14.55 1.17 2.86
CA ASP A 80 15.89 1.19 3.45
C ASP A 80 16.01 2.34 4.47
N VAL A 81 15.49 3.53 4.15
CA VAL A 81 15.39 4.67 5.08
C VAL A 81 14.48 4.35 6.26
N LEU A 82 13.33 3.69 6.02
CA LEU A 82 12.40 3.28 7.07
C LEU A 82 13.03 2.29 8.07
N ARG A 83 13.95 1.44 7.62
CA ARG A 83 14.59 0.43 8.49
C ARG A 83 15.63 1.02 9.44
N LYS A 84 16.22 2.17 9.12
CA LYS A 84 17.27 2.79 9.94
C LYS A 84 16.69 3.51 11.17
N PRO A 85 17.40 3.49 12.31
CA PRO A 85 17.12 4.39 13.43
C PRO A 85 17.25 5.87 13.00
N PRO A 86 16.47 6.80 13.58
CA PRO A 86 16.55 8.23 13.27
C PRO A 86 17.95 8.84 13.34
N GLU A 87 18.77 8.39 14.28
CA GLU A 87 20.14 8.84 14.51
C GLU A 87 21.14 8.39 13.43
N GLU A 88 20.82 7.35 12.66
CA GLU A 88 21.67 6.81 11.58
C GLU A 88 21.32 7.40 10.21
N LEU A 89 20.26 8.20 10.11
CA LEU A 89 19.84 8.81 8.85
C LEU A 89 20.79 9.94 8.45
N THR A 90 21.34 9.82 7.24
CA THR A 90 22.07 10.90 6.59
C THR A 90 21.14 12.06 6.21
N TYR A 91 21.71 13.22 5.88
CA TYR A 91 20.93 14.38 5.44
C TYR A 91 20.02 14.05 4.24
N GLU A 92 20.57 13.39 3.22
CA GLU A 92 19.81 12.99 2.02
C GLU A 92 18.71 11.98 2.33
N GLU A 93 18.93 11.07 3.28
CA GLU A 93 17.92 10.11 3.70
C GLU A 93 16.79 10.77 4.51
N LYS A 94 17.12 11.77 5.34
CA LYS A 94 16.09 12.57 6.01
C LYS A 94 15.29 13.40 5.00
N LYS A 95 15.96 13.98 4.00
CA LYS A 95 15.29 14.69 2.91
C LYS A 95 14.30 13.78 2.18
N LEU A 96 14.77 12.61 1.74
CA LEU A 96 13.93 11.58 1.12
C LEU A 96 12.78 11.17 2.05
N LEU A 97 13.03 10.94 3.33
CA LEU A 97 11.99 10.61 4.30
C LEU A 97 10.87 11.65 4.30
N LEU A 98 11.20 12.94 4.40
CA LEU A 98 10.20 14.01 4.46
C LEU A 98 9.41 14.12 3.13
N GLU A 99 10.09 14.05 1.99
CA GLU A 99 9.46 14.11 0.67
C GLU A 99 8.44 12.98 0.45
N TYR A 100 8.81 11.74 0.79
CA TYR A 100 7.95 10.57 0.54
C TYR A 100 6.86 10.38 1.59
N SER A 101 7.11 10.77 2.85
CA SER A 101 6.11 10.59 3.89
C SER A 101 4.87 11.44 3.59
N PHE A 102 5.06 12.70 3.22
CA PHE A 102 3.95 13.65 3.02
C PHE A 102 3.40 13.71 1.59
N ILE A 103 3.66 12.70 0.75
CA ILE A 103 3.25 12.72 -0.67
C ILE A 103 1.74 12.53 -0.89
N LEU A 104 1.04 11.92 0.08
CA LEU A 104 -0.42 11.72 -0.02
C LEU A 104 -1.17 13.03 0.14
N ASN A 105 -2.38 13.11 -0.43
CA ASN A 105 -3.24 14.28 -0.29
C ASN A 105 -3.46 14.62 1.21
N PRO A 106 -3.05 15.81 1.67
CA PRO A 106 -3.08 16.14 3.09
C PRO A 106 -4.48 16.12 3.70
N GLU A 107 -5.51 16.54 2.97
CA GLU A 107 -6.88 16.64 3.49
C GLU A 107 -7.46 15.25 3.81
N TYR A 108 -7.21 14.26 2.97
CA TYR A 108 -7.83 12.93 3.10
C TYR A 108 -6.97 11.90 3.82
N PHE A 109 -5.64 12.04 3.79
CA PHE A 109 -4.73 10.99 4.28
C PHE A 109 -3.85 11.41 5.46
N ILE A 110 -3.73 12.72 5.73
CA ILE A 110 -2.86 13.24 6.79
C ILE A 110 -3.69 13.90 7.89
N LYS A 111 -4.51 14.89 7.53
CA LYS A 111 -5.37 15.66 8.44
C LYS A 111 -6.28 14.83 9.33
N PRO A 112 -6.82 13.67 8.91
CA PRO A 112 -7.61 12.81 9.80
C PRO A 112 -6.85 12.25 11.01
N PHE A 113 -5.51 12.30 10.99
CA PHE A 113 -4.65 11.82 12.06
C PHE A 113 -3.93 13.00 12.74
N PRO A 114 -4.37 13.47 13.93
CA PRO A 114 -3.86 14.71 14.54
C PRO A 114 -2.34 14.74 14.74
N GLY A 115 -1.75 13.64 15.22
CA GLY A 115 -0.30 13.53 15.38
C GLY A 115 0.45 13.64 14.05
N TYR A 116 -0.06 13.01 13.00
CA TYR A 116 0.54 13.10 11.67
C TYR A 116 0.42 14.50 11.07
N TYR A 117 -0.76 15.10 11.21
CA TYR A 117 -1.04 16.45 10.72
C TYR A 117 -0.16 17.49 11.40
N SER A 118 0.10 17.36 12.71
CA SER A 118 1.02 18.25 13.43
C SER A 118 2.43 18.20 12.84
N LEU A 119 2.96 17.00 12.56
CA LEU A 119 4.27 16.81 11.94
C LEU A 119 4.30 17.40 10.52
N TYR A 120 3.26 17.13 9.72
CA TYR A 120 3.12 17.70 8.37
C TYR A 120 3.10 19.23 8.40
N SER A 121 2.28 19.83 9.27
CA SER A 121 2.19 21.29 9.41
C SER A 121 3.52 21.91 9.86
N LYS A 122 4.24 21.26 10.80
CA LYS A 122 5.56 21.71 11.24
C LYS A 122 6.56 21.69 10.08
N VAL A 123 6.66 20.58 9.34
CA VAL A 123 7.58 20.46 8.20
C VAL A 123 7.23 21.45 7.09
N ASN A 124 5.95 21.63 6.79
CA ASN A 124 5.51 22.60 5.77
C ASN A 124 5.80 24.06 6.17
N ALA A 125 5.70 24.39 7.46
CA ALA A 125 6.03 25.73 7.96
C ALA A 125 7.54 26.02 7.96
N LEU A 126 8.38 25.01 8.20
CA LEU A 126 9.83 25.16 8.24
C LEU A 126 10.47 25.08 6.83
N GLY A 127 9.88 24.31 5.92
CA GLY A 127 10.56 23.81 4.74
C GLY A 127 11.44 22.58 5.08
N ILE A 128 11.73 21.75 4.08
CA ILE A 128 12.40 20.46 4.27
C ILE A 128 13.80 20.64 4.86
N GLU A 129 14.59 21.56 4.32
CA GLU A 129 15.98 21.80 4.71
C GLU A 129 16.09 22.16 6.20
N ARG A 130 15.27 23.13 6.64
CA ARG A 130 15.24 23.56 8.04
C ARG A 130 14.61 22.51 8.96
N ALA A 131 13.59 21.80 8.48
CA ALA A 131 12.98 20.71 9.25
C ALA A 131 13.97 19.60 9.57
N ILE A 132 14.90 19.27 8.66
CA ILE A 132 15.94 18.26 8.91
C ILE A 132 16.82 18.61 10.12
N GLU A 133 17.08 19.90 10.33
CA GLU A 133 17.91 20.41 11.43
C GLU A 133 17.13 20.51 12.75
N GLU A 134 15.84 20.85 12.69
CA GLU A 134 15.02 21.14 13.87
C GLU A 134 14.17 19.98 14.39
N LEU A 135 13.90 18.96 13.56
CA LEU A 135 13.13 17.80 13.99
C LEU A 135 13.90 16.97 15.01
N SER A 136 13.24 16.65 16.11
CA SER A 136 13.77 15.72 17.11
C SER A 136 13.83 14.29 16.56
N LYS A 137 14.62 13.44 17.22
CA LYS A 137 14.70 12.00 16.89
C LYS A 137 13.33 11.32 16.95
N GLN A 138 12.51 11.68 17.95
CA GLN A 138 11.16 11.13 18.09
C GLN A 138 10.26 11.57 16.94
N GLU A 139 10.31 12.83 16.53
CA GLU A 139 9.50 13.31 15.40
C GLU A 139 9.92 12.64 14.08
N ILE A 140 11.22 12.40 13.86
CA ILE A 140 11.70 11.64 12.70
C ILE A 140 11.17 10.20 12.72
N LEU A 141 11.20 9.54 13.88
CA LEU A 141 10.63 8.20 14.05
C LEU A 141 9.12 8.18 13.79
N ASP A 142 8.41 9.19 14.29
CA ASP A 142 6.97 9.30 14.10
C ASP A 142 6.62 9.54 12.62
N ILE A 143 7.42 10.33 11.90
CA ILE A 143 7.29 10.53 10.44
C ILE A 143 7.57 9.23 9.67
N GLN A 144 8.63 8.49 10.03
CA GLN A 144 8.92 7.16 9.46
C GLN A 144 7.70 6.24 9.53
N VAL A 145 7.05 6.19 10.68
CA VAL A 145 5.88 5.33 10.90
C VAL A 145 4.64 5.88 10.19
N TRP A 146 4.29 7.14 10.39
CA TRP A 146 3.09 7.73 9.78
C TRP A 146 3.11 7.73 8.26
N GLY A 147 4.27 8.05 7.65
CA GLY A 147 4.48 8.03 6.20
C GLY A 147 4.20 6.68 5.55
N ASN A 148 4.17 5.59 6.34
CA ASN A 148 3.83 4.24 5.89
C ASN A 148 2.46 3.78 6.41
N LEU A 149 2.09 4.14 7.63
CA LEU A 149 0.81 3.77 8.26
C LEU A 149 -0.39 4.41 7.55
N ALA A 150 -0.24 5.64 7.05
CA ALA A 150 -1.27 6.34 6.30
C ALA A 150 -1.66 5.66 4.98
N TRP A 151 -0.78 4.82 4.43
CA TRP A 151 -1.02 4.12 3.17
C TRP A 151 -1.89 2.87 3.28
N PHE A 152 -2.08 2.31 4.48
CA PHE A 152 -2.98 1.16 4.63
C PHE A 152 -4.39 1.52 4.18
N ASP A 153 -5.00 0.62 3.40
CA ASP A 153 -6.36 0.84 2.93
C ASP A 153 -7.38 0.83 4.10
N PRO A 154 -8.58 1.42 3.91
CA PRO A 154 -9.57 1.56 4.97
C PRO A 154 -9.96 0.26 5.67
N HIS A 155 -9.93 -0.89 4.98
CA HIS A 155 -10.24 -2.18 5.57
C HIS A 155 -9.22 -2.56 6.66
N PHE A 156 -7.92 -2.48 6.37
CA PHE A 156 -6.90 -2.75 7.40
C PHE A 156 -6.96 -1.76 8.55
N LYS A 157 -7.21 -0.48 8.26
CA LYS A 157 -7.40 0.55 9.31
C LYS A 157 -8.61 0.27 10.21
N LYS A 158 -9.64 -0.39 9.68
CA LYS A 158 -10.89 -0.69 10.41
C LYS A 158 -10.87 -2.06 11.10
N ASP A 159 -10.25 -3.07 10.50
CA ASP A 159 -10.46 -4.47 10.87
C ASP A 159 -9.17 -5.17 11.35
N ASP A 160 -7.97 -4.69 10.96
CA ASP A 160 -6.72 -5.28 11.45
C ASP A 160 -6.37 -4.76 12.86
N PRO A 161 -6.26 -5.65 13.87
CA PRO A 161 -6.07 -5.24 15.26
C PRO A 161 -4.73 -4.55 15.50
N VAL A 162 -3.69 -4.87 14.73
CA VAL A 162 -2.36 -4.24 14.87
C VAL A 162 -2.40 -2.83 14.30
N ILE A 163 -2.92 -2.66 13.08
CA ILE A 163 -3.03 -1.33 12.45
C ILE A 163 -3.95 -0.43 13.27
N LYS A 164 -5.11 -0.93 13.71
CA LYS A 164 -6.03 -0.17 14.59
C LYS A 164 -5.37 0.33 15.87
N ARG A 165 -4.53 -0.50 16.50
CA ARG A 165 -3.80 -0.10 17.70
C ARG A 165 -2.80 1.00 17.38
N LEU A 166 -1.98 0.81 16.33
CA LEU A 166 -0.97 1.77 15.91
C LEU A 166 -1.56 3.14 15.55
N LEU A 167 -2.76 3.19 14.96
CA LEU A 167 -3.43 4.46 14.63
C LEU A 167 -3.84 5.29 15.86
N ARG A 168 -3.81 4.71 17.07
CA ARG A 168 -4.16 5.38 18.32
C ARG A 168 -2.94 5.81 19.13
N GLU A 169 -1.75 5.45 18.68
CA GLU A 169 -0.50 5.83 19.35
C GLU A 169 -0.23 7.32 19.12
N GLU A 170 0.19 8.02 20.17
CA GLU A 170 0.64 9.42 20.06
C GLU A 170 2.07 9.50 19.54
N HIS A 171 2.92 8.56 19.98
CA HIS A 171 4.31 8.42 19.59
C HIS A 171 4.64 6.97 19.25
N PHE A 172 5.61 6.78 18.38
CA PHE A 172 6.03 5.46 17.94
C PHE A 172 7.37 5.02 18.50
N SER A 173 7.56 3.70 18.53
CA SER A 173 8.82 3.05 18.87
C SER A 173 9.39 2.31 17.66
N GLU A 174 10.65 1.91 17.75
CA GLU A 174 11.29 1.00 16.78
C GLU A 174 10.52 -0.32 16.62
N ASN A 175 9.81 -0.76 17.66
CA ASN A 175 8.92 -1.93 17.57
C ASN A 175 7.67 -1.63 16.74
N HIS A 176 7.06 -0.45 16.90
CA HIS A 176 5.94 -0.02 16.07
C HIS A 176 6.33 0.06 14.60
N LYS A 177 7.52 0.61 14.29
CA LYS A 177 8.08 0.67 12.94
C LYS A 177 8.25 -0.72 12.31
N ARG A 178 8.82 -1.66 13.05
CA ARG A 178 8.95 -3.07 12.62
C ARG A 178 7.59 -3.74 12.37
N LEU A 179 6.59 -3.46 13.20
CA LEU A 179 5.22 -3.97 13.01
C LEU A 179 4.59 -3.43 11.72
N VAL A 180 4.76 -2.14 11.42
CA VAL A 180 4.27 -1.53 10.17
C VAL A 180 4.90 -2.20 8.95
N ILE A 181 6.23 -2.36 8.93
CA ILE A 181 6.93 -3.05 7.83
C ILE A 181 6.40 -4.47 7.65
N ARG A 182 6.28 -5.23 8.75
CA ARG A 182 5.75 -6.59 8.71
C ARG A 182 4.33 -6.62 8.14
N LYS A 183 3.45 -5.74 8.60
CA LYS A 183 2.08 -5.64 8.10
C LYS A 183 2.04 -5.29 6.61
N GLN A 184 2.91 -4.40 6.13
CA GLN A 184 2.98 -4.09 4.70
C GLN A 184 3.34 -5.33 3.88
N LEU A 185 4.34 -6.11 4.32
CA LEU A 185 4.74 -7.36 3.63
C LEU A 185 3.61 -8.41 3.65
N GLU A 186 2.88 -8.53 4.77
CA GLU A 186 1.70 -9.40 4.87
C GLU A 186 0.61 -9.00 3.85
N VAL A 187 0.33 -7.70 3.72
CA VAL A 187 -0.64 -7.21 2.72
C VAL A 187 -0.17 -7.50 1.30
N ILE A 188 1.09 -7.19 0.97
CA ILE A 188 1.69 -7.47 -0.35
C ILE A 188 1.54 -8.95 -0.72
N SER A 189 1.83 -9.85 0.22
CA SER A 189 1.71 -11.30 0.01
C SER A 189 0.28 -11.77 -0.26
N SER A 190 -0.70 -10.99 0.21
CA SER A 190 -2.13 -11.32 0.10
C SER A 190 -2.77 -10.78 -1.18
N VAL A 191 -2.11 -9.87 -1.91
CA VAL A 191 -2.65 -9.27 -3.15
C VAL A 191 -2.98 -10.34 -4.19
N LEU A 192 -1.99 -11.14 -4.59
CA LEU A 192 -2.18 -12.14 -5.65
C LEU A 192 -3.10 -13.27 -5.19
N LEU A 193 -3.02 -13.65 -3.91
CA LEU A 193 -3.91 -14.65 -3.31
C LEU A 193 -5.38 -14.21 -3.42
N ARG A 194 -5.68 -12.95 -3.07
CA ARG A 194 -7.06 -12.44 -3.09
C ARG A 194 -7.66 -12.42 -4.50
N TYR A 195 -6.88 -12.07 -5.52
CA TYR A 195 -7.34 -12.17 -6.91
C TYR A 195 -7.53 -13.63 -7.35
N GLY A 196 -6.71 -14.56 -6.86
CA GLY A 196 -6.90 -16.00 -7.09
C GLY A 196 -8.21 -16.53 -6.51
N GLU A 197 -8.52 -16.19 -5.26
CA GLU A 197 -9.78 -16.57 -4.59
C GLU A 197 -11.02 -16.10 -5.38
N LEU A 198 -10.99 -14.85 -5.88
CA LEU A 198 -12.08 -14.29 -6.67
C LEU A 198 -12.25 -15.02 -8.01
N LEU A 199 -11.15 -15.39 -8.66
CA LEU A 199 -11.20 -16.16 -9.91
C LEU A 199 -11.83 -17.54 -9.68
N ASP A 200 -11.48 -18.21 -8.58
CA ASP A 200 -12.03 -19.51 -8.25
C ASP A 200 -13.52 -19.44 -7.89
N LEU A 201 -13.96 -18.40 -7.18
CA LEU A 201 -15.39 -18.14 -6.92
C LEU A 201 -16.18 -17.92 -8.21
N VAL A 202 -15.64 -17.16 -9.16
CA VAL A 202 -16.28 -16.96 -10.47
C VAL A 202 -16.38 -18.29 -11.23
N ARG A 203 -15.31 -19.09 -11.26
CA ARG A 203 -15.31 -20.43 -11.88
C ARG A 203 -16.36 -21.34 -11.23
N GLN A 204 -16.43 -21.38 -9.90
CA GLN A 204 -17.42 -22.17 -9.18
C GLN A 204 -18.86 -21.74 -9.46
N ARG A 205 -19.14 -20.45 -9.68
CA ARG A 205 -20.48 -19.97 -10.09
C ARG A 205 -20.82 -20.29 -11.54
N LEU A 206 -19.82 -20.38 -12.42
CA LEU A 206 -20.01 -20.73 -13.83
C LEU A 206 -20.14 -22.25 -14.05
N LEU A 207 -19.55 -23.10 -13.20
CA LEU A 207 -19.65 -24.56 -13.33
C LEU A 207 -21.11 -25.11 -13.30
N PRO A 208 -22.02 -24.62 -12.44
CA PRO A 208 -23.45 -24.92 -12.51
C PRO A 208 -24.12 -24.45 -13.81
N LEU A 209 -23.68 -23.32 -14.38
CA LEU A 209 -24.23 -22.80 -15.63
C LEU A 209 -23.73 -23.58 -16.86
N LEU A 210 -22.51 -24.10 -16.82
CA LEU A 210 -21.95 -24.96 -17.87
C LEU A 210 -22.51 -26.38 -17.83
N SER A 211 -22.87 -26.90 -16.66
CA SER A 211 -23.56 -28.20 -16.54
C SER A 211 -25.01 -28.16 -17.04
N ILE A 212 -25.66 -26.99 -17.04
CA ILE A 212 -26.97 -26.78 -17.71
C ILE A 212 -26.82 -26.81 -19.24
N ILE A 213 -25.68 -26.38 -19.79
CA ILE A 213 -25.42 -26.42 -21.24
C ILE A 213 -25.12 -27.86 -21.73
N GLN A 214 -24.65 -28.76 -20.87
CA GLN A 214 -24.40 -30.16 -21.24
C GLN A 214 -25.66 -31.06 -21.28
N TYR A 215 -26.82 -30.59 -20.84
CA TYR A 215 -28.08 -31.34 -20.92
C TYR A 215 -28.92 -31.09 -22.17
N PHE A 216 -28.42 -30.30 -23.13
CA PHE A 216 -28.97 -30.19 -24.48
C PHE A 216 -28.02 -30.83 -25.50
N ARG A 217 -28.01 -32.16 -25.55
CA ARG A 217 -27.61 -32.94 -26.73
C ARG A 217 -28.59 -34.08 -26.93
#